data_AF-A0A944V7I6-F1
#
_entry.id   AF-A0A944V7I6-F1
#
_cell.length_a   1.000
_cell.length_b   1.000
_cell.length_c   1.000
_cell.angle_alpha   90.00
_cell.angle_beta   90.00
_cell.angle_gamma   90.00
#
_symmetry.space_group_name_H-M   'P 1'
#
loop_
_entity.id
_entity.type
_entity.pdbx_description
1 polymer ?
#
loop_
_entity_poly.entity_id
_entity_poly.type
_entity_poly.pdbx_seq_one_letter_code
_entity_poly.pdbx_strand_id
1 'polypeptide(L)' 'IRILGLGDSYAFGQGVSIEEAYIKQLEAGLQDSLSKKVETINAGVPAYGLVQEVRYLEKYGLGLDPDELLSNVVYGG' A
#
# COMPACT_ATOMS: atom_id res chain seq x y z
N ILE A 1 0.77 7.92 11.91
CA ILE A 1 0.97 6.53 11.48
C ILE A 1 1.21 6.57 9.98
N ARG A 2 2.38 6.13 9.53
CA ARG A 2 2.73 5.98 8.13
C ARG A 2 2.62 4.53 7.73
N ILE A 3 1.80 4.25 6.72
CA ILE A 3 1.58 2.89 6.22
C ILE A 3 2.13 2.80 4.80
N LEU A 4 3.04 1.86 4.56
CA LEU A 4 3.52 1.55 3.23
C LEU A 4 2.70 0.40 2.64
N GLY A 5 1.99 0.69 1.54
CA GLY A 5 1.25 -0.30 0.76
C GLY A 5 2.09 -0.87 -0.38
N LEU A 6 2.40 -2.15 -0.33
CA LEU A 6 3.06 -2.92 -1.38
C LEU A 6 2.03 -3.79 -2.11
N GLY A 7 2.30 -4.12 -3.37
CA GLY A 7 1.42 -4.99 -4.11
C GLY A 7 1.50 -4.86 -5.61
N ASP A 8 0.53 -5.47 -6.26
CA ASP A 8 0.40 -5.52 -7.71
C ASP A 8 -0.52 -4.40 -8.25
N SER A 9 -1.19 -4.66 -9.38
CA SER A 9 -2.15 -3.75 -9.99
C SER A 9 -3.34 -3.42 -9.09
N TYR A 10 -3.72 -4.30 -8.16
CA TYR A 10 -4.80 -4.02 -7.23
C TYR A 10 -4.39 -2.98 -6.18
N ALA A 11 -3.18 -3.11 -5.60
CA ALA A 11 -2.61 -2.07 -4.74
C ALA A 11 -2.44 -0.75 -5.49
N PHE A 12 -1.92 -0.81 -6.72
CA PHE A 12 -1.76 0.37 -7.57
C PHE A 12 -3.07 1.13 -7.81
N GLY A 13 -4.23 0.46 -7.74
CA GLY A 13 -5.53 1.05 -8.06
C GLY A 13 -5.80 1.06 -9.57
N GLN A 14 -5.36 0.02 -10.29
CA GLN A 14 -5.55 -0.03 -11.75
C GLN A 14 -7.04 0.00 -12.10
N GLY A 15 -7.43 1.00 -12.90
CA GLY A 15 -8.80 1.17 -13.36
C GLY A 15 -9.70 1.99 -12.44
N VAL A 16 -9.17 2.55 -11.35
CA VAL A 16 -9.90 3.46 -10.45
C VAL A 16 -9.13 4.77 -10.23
N SER A 17 -9.80 5.78 -9.69
CA SER A 17 -9.13 7.01 -9.24
C SER A 17 -8.28 6.76 -7.98
N ILE A 18 -7.38 7.70 -7.66
CA ILE A 18 -6.54 7.63 -6.46
C ILE A 18 -7.42 7.59 -5.21
N GLU A 19 -8.51 8.33 -5.20
CA GLU A 19 -9.46 8.43 -4.10
C GLU A 19 -10.18 7.10 -3.88
N GLU A 20 -10.46 6.35 -4.94
CA GLU A 20 -11.13 5.05 -4.89
C GLU A 20 -10.18 3.88 -4.56
N ALA A 21 -8.87 4.06 -4.73
CA ALA A 21 -7.90 3.03 -4.43
C ALA A 21 -7.98 2.63 -2.94
N TYR A 22 -7.98 1.31 -2.66
CA TYR A 22 -8.22 0.82 -1.30
C TYR A 22 -7.18 1.30 -0.29
N ILE A 23 -5.92 1.50 -0.72
CA ILE A 23 -4.87 2.08 0.12
C ILE A 23 -5.27 3.48 0.59
N LYS A 24 -5.86 4.30 -0.28
CA LYS A 24 -6.31 5.65 0.08
C LYS A 24 -7.56 5.64 0.95
N GLN A 25 -8.50 4.74 0.67
CA GLN A 25 -9.68 4.53 1.52
C GLN A 25 -9.30 4.07 2.93
N LEU A 26 -8.26 3.24 3.07
CA LEU A 26 -7.71 2.82 4.35
C LEU A 26 -7.15 4.01 5.14
N GLU A 27 -6.45 4.94 4.49
CA GLU A 27 -5.95 6.17 5.15
C GLU A 27 -7.08 6.94 5.82
N ALA A 28 -8.14 7.24 5.06
CA ALA A 28 -9.29 7.99 5.55
C ALA A 28 -10.00 7.24 6.69
N GLY A 29 -10.29 5.95 6.50
CA GLY A 29 -10.98 5.14 7.50
C GLY A 29 -10.20 4.99 8.81
N LEU A 30 -8.88 4.79 8.75
CA LEU A 30 -8.03 4.69 9.94
C LEU A 30 -7.85 6.04 10.62
N GLN A 31 -7.71 7.13 9.84
CA GLN A 31 -7.62 8.47 10.42
C GLN A 31 -8.86 8.81 11.24
N ASP A 32 -10.05 8.52 10.70
CA ASP A 32 -11.32 8.74 11.38
C ASP A 32 -11.47 7.84 12.61
N SER A 33 -11.18 6.53 12.47
CA SER A 33 -11.33 5.56 13.56
C SER A 33 -10.35 5.79 14.72
N LEU A 34 -9.12 6.19 14.43
CA LEU A 34 -8.07 6.37 15.44
C LEU A 34 -8.01 7.79 15.98
N SER A 35 -8.71 8.75 15.36
CA SER A 35 -8.58 10.18 15.65
C SER A 35 -7.12 10.65 15.65
N LYS A 36 -6.32 10.11 14.71
CA LYS A 36 -4.88 10.36 14.57
C LYS A 36 -4.54 10.57 13.11
N LYS A 37 -3.50 11.37 12.83
CA LYS A 37 -2.99 11.52 11.46
C LYS A 37 -2.48 10.18 10.94
N VAL A 38 -3.07 9.72 9.84
CA VAL A 38 -2.62 8.56 9.07
C VAL A 38 -2.18 9.05 7.69
N GLU A 39 -1.06 8.53 7.22
CA GLU A 39 -0.53 8.78 5.89
C GLU A 39 -0.24 7.43 5.24
N THR A 40 -0.69 7.26 4.00
CA THR A 40 -0.43 6.07 3.20
C THR A 40 0.51 6.39 2.06
N ILE A 41 1.48 5.52 1.83
CA ILE A 41 2.33 5.55 0.64
C ILE A 41 1.96 4.34 -0.20
N ASN A 42 1.38 4.57 -1.37
CA ASN A 42 1.07 3.52 -2.31
C ASN A 42 2.28 3.21 -3.19
N ALA A 43 2.91 2.06 -2.94
CA ALA A 43 4.01 1.50 -3.72
C ALA A 43 3.57 0.24 -4.49
N GLY A 44 2.27 0.11 -4.81
CA GLY A 44 1.78 -0.90 -5.73
C GLY A 44 2.35 -0.71 -7.12
N VAL A 45 2.77 -1.79 -7.77
CA VAL A 45 3.29 -1.76 -9.14
C VAL A 45 2.63 -2.88 -9.94
N PRO A 46 1.96 -2.57 -11.07
CA PRO A 46 1.33 -3.60 -11.88
C PRO A 46 2.28 -4.76 -12.23
N ALA A 47 1.75 -5.99 -12.16
CA ALA A 47 2.47 -7.23 -12.39
C ALA A 47 3.63 -7.54 -11.42
N TYR A 48 3.76 -6.82 -10.29
CA TYR A 48 4.60 -7.29 -9.19
C TYR A 48 4.01 -8.56 -8.58
N GLY A 49 4.89 -9.46 -8.15
CA GLY A 49 4.55 -10.50 -7.18
C GLY A 49 5.37 -10.29 -5.90
N LEU A 50 5.16 -11.19 -4.95
CA LEU A 50 5.77 -11.11 -3.61
C LEU A 50 7.29 -10.91 -3.61
N VAL A 51 8.02 -11.54 -4.54
CA VAL A 51 9.48 -11.40 -4.62
C VAL A 51 9.88 -9.97 -5.00
N GLN A 52 9.13 -9.33 -5.92
CA GLN A 52 9.37 -7.95 -6.32
C GLN A 52 8.99 -6.98 -5.19
N GLU A 53 7.90 -7.24 -4.48
CA GLU A 53 7.49 -6.44 -3.31
C GLU A 53 8.55 -6.44 -2.21
N VAL A 54 9.10 -7.62 -1.86
CA VAL A 54 10.18 -7.72 -0.86
C VAL A 54 11.42 -6.95 -1.31
N ARG A 55 11.81 -7.06 -2.59
CA ARG A 55 12.96 -6.29 -3.12
C ARG A 55 12.71 -4.78 -3.08
N TYR A 56 11.49 -4.33 -3.34
CA TYR A 56 11.13 -2.91 -3.21
C TYR A 56 11.23 -2.46 -1.76
N LEU A 57 10.72 -3.26 -0.83
CA LEU A 57 10.79 -2.99 0.61
C LEU A 57 12.24 -2.81 1.07
N GLU A 58 13.09 -3.78 0.76
CA GLU A 58 14.51 -3.77 1.14
C GLU A 58 15.27 -2.58 0.54
N LYS A 59 14.99 -2.25 -0.72
CA LYS A 59 15.75 -1.24 -1.46
C LYS A 59 15.26 0.19 -1.20
N TYR A 60 13.96 0.38 -1.02
CA TYR A 60 13.33 1.70 -0.96
C TYR A 60 12.39 1.84 0.23
N GLY A 61 11.56 0.82 0.49
CA GLY A 61 10.47 0.90 1.46
C GLY A 61 10.90 1.19 2.88
N LEU A 62 11.97 0.54 3.37
CA LEU A 62 12.50 0.79 4.72
C LEU A 62 13.02 2.23 4.88
N GLY A 63 13.50 2.84 3.80
CA GLY A 63 13.96 4.24 3.80
C GLY A 63 12.83 5.27 3.89
N LEU A 64 11.57 4.85 3.74
CA LEU A 64 10.39 5.70 3.89
C LEU A 64 9.90 5.81 5.35
N ASP A 65 10.55 5.10 6.27
CA ASP A 65 10.24 5.07 7.70
C ASP A 65 8.74 4.75 7.96
N PRO A 66 8.21 3.62 7.45
CA PRO A 66 6.83 3.23 7.73
C PRO A 66 6.69 2.69 9.16
N ASP A 67 5.59 3.05 9.82
CA ASP A 67 5.18 2.43 11.09
C ASP A 67 4.60 1.03 10.84
N GLU A 68 3.92 0.84 9.70
CA GLU A 68 3.21 -0.39 9.36
C GLU A 68 3.33 -0.71 7.86
N LEU A 69 3.24 -2.00 7.52
CA LEU A 69 3.29 -2.52 6.16
C LEU A 69 1.98 -3.23 5.80
N LEU A 70 1.47 -2.96 4.60
CA LEU A 70 0.34 -3.66 4.02
C LEU A 70 0.74 -4.23 2.66
N SER A 71 0.47 -5.50 2.42
CA SER A 71 0.70 -6.16 1.12
C SER A 71 -0.54 -6.96 0.73
N ASN A 72 -0.92 -6.92 -0.54
CA ASN A 72 -1.97 -7.80 -1.06
C ASN A 72 -1.36 -9.06 -1.68
N VAL A 73 -2.00 -10.20 -1.42
CA VAL A 73 -1.67 -11.47 -2.06
C VAL A 73 -2.86 -11.90 -2.88
N VAL A 74 -2.68 -12.01 -4.19
CA VAL A 74 -3.69 -12.59 -5.08
C VAL A 74 -3.45 -14.10 -5.15
N TYR A 75 -4.43 -14.87 -4.71
CA TYR A 75 -4.41 -16.33 -4.78
C TYR A 75 -5.51 -16.82 -5.72
N GLY A 76 -5.11 -17.52 -6.78
CA GLY A 76 -6.03 -18.12 -7.77
C GLY A 76 -6.12 -17.31 -9.07
N GLY A 77 -5.62 -17.90 -10.14
CA GLY A 77 -5.79 -17.53 -11.55
C GLY A 77 -5.96 -18.79 -12.38
#